data_AF-A0A8T0CLF4-F1
#
_entry.id   AF-A0A8T0CLF4-F1
#
_cell.length_a   1.000
_cell.length_b   1.000
_cell.length_c   1.000
_cell.angle_alpha   90.00
_cell.angle_beta   90.00
_cell.angle_gamma   90.00
#
_symmetry.space_group_name_H-M   'P 1'
#
loop_
_entity.id
_entity.type
_entity.pdbx_description
1 polymer ?
#
loop_
_entity_poly.entity_id
_entity_poly.type
_entity_poly.pdbx_seq_one_letter_code
_entity_poly.pdbx_strand_id
1 'polypeptide(L)'
;MLGSAIIFGGPVIYLWHRWEKRAVTVEEAEDGEKDDRPQQSEHFDTMQDSVVPKDRAVLWTTHYGARPNFEEIFTSVSERRGNVNIGVIVCGPATLQSSVAKQCRSQNLRRGALHPVFHYNSHSFDL
;
A
#
# COMPACT_ATOMS: atom_id res chain seq x y z
N MET A 1 20.25 42.45 15.81
CA MET A 1 18.89 41.85 15.74
C MET A 1 18.35 41.66 14.31
N LEU A 2 19.20 41.71 13.26
CA LEU A 2 18.76 41.57 11.85
C LEU A 2 19.05 40.18 11.24
N GLY A 3 19.87 39.35 11.90
CA GLY A 3 20.29 38.05 11.38
C GLY A 3 19.27 36.91 11.56
N SER A 4 18.29 37.07 12.47
CA SER A 4 17.29 36.04 12.75
C SER A 4 16.13 36.01 11.74
N ALA A 5 15.81 37.13 11.09
CA ALA A 5 14.72 37.21 10.13
C ALA A 5 15.02 36.46 8.81
N ILE A 6 16.29 36.40 8.40
CA ILE A 6 16.72 35.76 7.15
C ILE A 6 16.70 34.22 7.28
N ILE A 7 17.02 33.70 8.47
CA ILE A 7 17.11 32.25 8.72
C ILE A 7 15.73 31.60 8.81
N PHE A 8 14.71 32.30 9.30
CA PHE A 8 13.35 31.74 9.38
C PHE A 8 12.49 32.03 8.14
N GLY A 9 12.69 33.16 7.46
CA GLY A 9 11.90 33.50 6.27
C GLY A 9 12.41 32.85 4.98
N GLY A 10 13.73 32.78 4.80
CA GLY A 10 14.36 32.27 3.58
C GLY A 10 14.00 30.81 3.25
N PRO A 11 14.10 29.86 4.20
CA PRO A 11 13.78 28.46 3.93
C PRO A 11 12.32 28.24 3.57
N VAL A 12 11.39 29.00 4.16
CA VAL A 12 9.96 28.88 3.88
C VAL A 12 9.65 29.32 2.45
N ILE A 13 10.19 30.46 2.03
CA ILE A 13 10.01 30.98 0.65
C ILE A 13 10.66 30.03 -0.37
N TYR A 14 11.85 29.51 -0.04
CA TYR A 14 12.55 28.55 -0.90
C TYR A 14 11.77 27.23 -1.04
N LEU A 15 11.21 26.70 0.06
CA LEU A 15 10.37 25.50 0.01
C LEU A 15 9.09 25.74 -0.79
N TRP A 16 8.44 26.89 -0.61
CA TRP A 16 7.22 27.26 -1.34
C TRP A 16 7.45 27.28 -2.86
N HIS A 17 8.48 28.00 -3.31
CA HIS A 17 8.82 28.10 -4.73
C HIS A 17 9.26 26.75 -5.34
N ARG A 18 9.88 25.87 -4.54
CA ARG A 18 10.24 24.52 -4.99
C ARG A 18 9.02 23.59 -5.10
N TRP A 19 8.00 23.79 -4.27
CA TRP A 19 6.74 23.04 -4.36
C TRP A 19 5.92 23.48 -5.58
N GLU A 20 5.83 24.78 -5.85
CA GLU A 20 5.15 25.33 -7.03
C GLU A 20 5.72 24.77 -8.33
N LYS A 21 7.06 24.76 -8.47
CA LYS A 21 7.72 24.17 -9.64
C LYS A 21 7.41 22.68 -9.83
N ARG A 22 7.25 21.92 -8.75
CA ARG A 22 6.91 20.49 -8.81
C ARG A 22 5.46 20.27 -9.21
N ALA A 23 4.54 21.13 -8.77
CA ALA A 23 3.14 21.07 -9.21
C ALA A 23 3.02 21.31 -10.72
N VAL A 24 3.74 22.33 -11.24
CA VAL A 24 3.73 22.64 -12.68
C VAL A 24 4.28 21.49 -13.53
N THR A 25 5.38 20.85 -13.12
CA THR A 25 5.92 19.69 -13.88
C THR A 25 5.02 18.45 -13.80
N VAL A 26 4.20 18.33 -12.74
CA VAL A 26 3.19 17.26 -12.63
C VAL A 26 2.02 17.53 -13.58
N GLU A 27 1.63 18.79 -13.78
CA GLU A 27 0.57 19.16 -14.73
C GLU A 27 1.04 19.05 -16.20
N GLU A 28 2.31 19.35 -16.49
CA GLU A 28 2.90 19.16 -17.84
C GLU A 28 3.03 17.67 -18.24
N ALA A 29 3.04 16.75 -17.27
CA ALA A 29 3.10 15.31 -17.54
C ALA A 29 1.72 14.67 -17.80
N GLU A 30 0.62 15.38 -17.50
CA GLU A 30 -0.75 14.87 -17.71
C GLU A 30 -1.38 15.34 -19.04
N ASP A 31 -0.81 16.33 -19.73
CA ASP A 31 -1.35 16.89 -20.99
C ASP A 31 -0.72 16.31 -22.27
N GLY A 32 -0.04 15.15 -22.16
CA GLY A 32 0.80 14.59 -23.21
C GLY A 32 0.54 13.15 -23.62
N GLU A 33 -0.71 12.65 -23.65
CA GLU A 33 -0.99 11.34 -24.26
C GLU A 33 -2.40 11.18 -24.87
N LYS A 34 -2.52 11.47 -26.17
CA LYS A 34 -3.49 10.94 -27.17
C LYS A 34 -2.80 11.11 -28.53
N ASP A 35 -2.84 10.25 -29.53
CA ASP A 35 -3.59 9.05 -29.92
C ASP A 35 -2.83 8.49 -31.15
N ASP A 36 -2.87 7.18 -31.40
CA ASP A 36 -2.92 6.64 -32.77
C ASP A 36 -3.16 5.12 -32.71
N ARG A 37 -4.41 4.75 -33.00
CA ARG A 37 -4.86 3.40 -33.35
C ARG A 37 -4.84 3.26 -34.89
N PRO A 38 -4.65 2.03 -35.41
CA PRO A 38 -5.75 1.51 -36.23
C PRO A 38 -6.11 0.05 -35.92
N GLN A 39 -7.37 -0.23 -36.22
CA GLN A 39 -8.13 -1.46 -35.97
C GLN A 39 -7.76 -2.58 -36.95
N GLN A 40 -7.79 -3.83 -36.48
CA GLN A 40 -8.13 -4.98 -37.33
C GLN A 40 -9.02 -5.96 -36.54
N SER A 41 -10.29 -5.95 -36.91
CA SER A 41 -11.38 -6.91 -36.69
C SER A 41 -11.11 -8.20 -37.50
N GLU A 42 -11.54 -9.44 -37.24
CA GLU A 42 -12.31 -10.15 -36.22
C GLU A 42 -11.87 -11.63 -36.29
N HIS A 43 -11.94 -12.39 -35.19
CA HIS A 43 -12.38 -13.78 -35.26
C HIS A 43 -12.98 -14.17 -33.92
N PHE A 44 -14.31 -14.18 -33.89
CA PHE A 44 -15.12 -14.77 -32.85
C PHE A 44 -15.05 -16.28 -33.01
N ASP A 45 -14.37 -16.97 -32.09
CA ASP A 45 -14.66 -18.38 -31.84
C ASP A 45 -14.92 -18.58 -30.35
N THR A 46 -16.20 -18.75 -30.07
CA THR A 46 -16.73 -19.26 -28.81
C THR A 46 -16.50 -20.76 -28.78
N MET A 47 -15.64 -21.25 -27.87
CA MET A 47 -15.83 -22.50 -27.13
C MET A 47 -15.07 -22.35 -25.80
N GLN A 48 -15.77 -22.05 -24.71
CA GLN A 48 -16.15 -23.08 -23.73
C GLN A 48 -15.04 -24.10 -23.50
N ASP A 49 -14.23 -23.90 -22.46
CA ASP A 49 -14.06 -25.00 -21.51
C ASP A 49 -13.67 -24.48 -20.12
N SER A 50 -14.38 -24.98 -19.12
CA SER A 50 -14.06 -24.94 -17.69
C SER A 50 -14.07 -23.57 -17.00
N VAL A 51 -15.28 -23.06 -16.75
CA VAL A 51 -15.60 -22.46 -15.45
C VAL A 51 -15.45 -23.56 -14.41
N VAL A 52 -14.22 -23.81 -13.98
CA VAL A 52 -13.94 -24.50 -12.73
C VAL A 52 -13.70 -23.37 -11.73
N PRO A 53 -14.58 -23.16 -10.74
CA PRO A 53 -14.11 -22.59 -9.49
C PRO A 53 -12.99 -23.52 -9.06
N LYS A 54 -11.73 -23.08 -9.26
CA LYS A 54 -10.60 -23.72 -8.60
C LYS A 54 -10.88 -23.45 -7.14
N ASP A 55 -11.58 -24.38 -6.49
CA ASP A 55 -11.59 -24.54 -5.05
C ASP A 55 -10.11 -24.53 -4.69
N ARG A 56 -9.63 -23.36 -4.27
CA ARG A 56 -8.31 -23.18 -3.74
C ARG A 56 -8.32 -24.06 -2.51
N ALA A 57 -7.85 -25.29 -2.64
CA ALA A 57 -7.57 -26.15 -1.51
C ALA A 57 -6.76 -25.30 -0.53
N VAL A 58 -7.42 -24.92 0.58
CA VAL A 58 -6.80 -24.07 1.58
C VAL A 58 -5.78 -24.96 2.27
N LEU A 59 -4.55 -24.91 1.78
CA LEU A 59 -3.44 -25.58 2.43
C LEU A 59 -3.22 -24.88 3.78
N TRP A 60 -3.59 -25.57 4.85
CA TRP A 60 -3.39 -25.10 6.22
C TRP A 60 -2.09 -25.67 6.78
N THR A 61 -1.25 -24.78 7.30
CA THR A 61 0.00 -25.17 7.98
C THR A 61 -0.13 -24.84 9.46
N THR A 62 0.01 -25.86 10.32
CA THR A 62 0.02 -25.67 11.77
C THR A 62 1.46 -25.62 12.30
N HIS A 63 1.81 -24.55 13.00
CA HIS A 63 3.09 -24.40 13.68
C HIS A 63 2.89 -24.46 15.20
N TYR A 64 3.73 -25.22 15.91
CA TYR A 64 3.62 -25.40 17.36
C TYR A 64 4.72 -24.64 18.10
N GLY A 65 4.38 -23.99 19.22
CA GLY A 65 5.33 -23.36 20.15
C GLY A 65 6.04 -22.10 19.64
N ALA A 66 5.92 -21.77 18.35
CA ALA A 66 6.57 -20.62 17.74
C ALA A 66 5.64 -19.40 17.64
N ARG A 67 6.20 -18.20 17.84
CA ARG A 67 5.49 -16.94 17.57
C ARG A 67 5.46 -16.69 16.05
N PRO A 68 4.34 -16.19 15.48
CA PRO A 68 4.29 -15.84 14.07
C PRO A 68 5.33 -14.78 13.70
N ASN A 69 5.99 -14.97 12.56
CA ASN A 69 6.87 -13.96 11.99
C ASN A 69 6.03 -12.89 11.27
N PHE A 70 5.61 -11.86 12.00
CA PHE A 70 4.78 -10.80 11.41
C PHE A 70 5.48 -10.04 10.28
N GLU A 71 6.82 -9.96 10.28
CA GLU A 71 7.54 -9.29 9.20
C GLU A 71 7.35 -10.01 7.88
N GLU A 72 7.67 -11.31 7.85
CA GLU A 72 7.48 -12.17 6.69
C GLU A 72 6.02 -12.20 6.23
N ILE A 73 5.07 -12.35 7.17
CA ILE A 73 3.65 -12.38 6.86
C ILE A 73 3.22 -11.09 6.18
N PHE A 74 3.53 -9.93 6.76
CA PHE A 74 3.10 -8.65 6.20
C PHE A 74 3.79 -8.34 4.87
N THR A 75 5.07 -8.66 4.72
CA THR A 75 5.80 -8.48 3.45
C THR A 75 5.18 -9.35 2.37
N SER A 76 4.90 -10.62 2.65
CA SER A 76 4.27 -11.52 1.68
C SER A 76 2.87 -11.06 1.26
N VAL A 77 2.11 -10.44 2.18
CA VAL A 77 0.81 -9.84 1.86
C VAL A 77 1.00 -8.56 1.03
N SER A 78 1.99 -7.75 1.38
CA SER A 78 2.31 -6.50 0.70
C SER A 78 2.79 -6.70 -0.74
N GLU A 79 3.49 -7.80 -1.03
CA GLU A 79 3.97 -8.11 -2.38
C GLU A 79 2.84 -8.66 -3.27
N ARG A 80 1.90 -9.39 -2.68
CA ARG A 80 0.76 -10.00 -3.40
C ARG A 80 -0.39 -9.02 -3.63
N ARG A 81 -0.39 -7.89 -2.93
CA ARG A 81 -1.46 -6.89 -2.96
C ARG A 81 -0.86 -5.58 -3.50
N GLY A 82 -1.50 -4.97 -4.49
CA GLY A 82 -1.09 -3.65 -4.99
C GLY A 82 -1.46 -2.53 -4.03
N ASN A 83 -1.68 -1.32 -4.57
CA ASN A 83 -2.06 -0.15 -3.80
C ASN A 83 -3.50 -0.25 -3.27
N VAL A 84 -3.68 -0.92 -2.13
CA VAL A 84 -4.98 -1.13 -1.47
C VAL A 84 -4.89 -0.85 0.03
N ASN A 85 -6.04 -0.64 0.67
CA ASN A 85 -6.13 -0.55 2.12
C ASN A 85 -6.40 -1.94 2.71
N ILE A 86 -5.61 -2.35 3.70
CA ILE A 86 -5.71 -3.64 4.38
C ILE A 86 -6.06 -3.42 5.84
N GLY A 87 -7.22 -3.93 6.27
CA GLY A 87 -7.59 -3.95 7.69
C GLY A 87 -6.91 -5.11 8.42
N VAL A 88 -6.24 -4.80 9.54
CA VAL A 88 -5.63 -5.78 10.44
C VAL A 88 -6.39 -5.76 11.76
N ILE A 89 -7.14 -6.81 12.05
CA ILE A 89 -7.93 -6.96 13.27
C ILE A 89 -7.16 -7.84 14.26
N VAL A 90 -7.01 -7.38 15.50
CA VAL A 90 -6.32 -8.14 16.56
C VAL A 90 -7.18 -8.22 17.81
N CYS A 91 -7.36 -9.43 18.31
CA CYS A 91 -7.96 -9.73 19.61
C CYS A 91 -7.02 -10.67 20.36
N GLY A 92 -6.64 -10.30 21.59
CA GLY A 92 -5.69 -11.09 22.39
C GLY A 92 -4.84 -10.24 23.34
N PRO A 93 -3.76 -10.82 23.91
CA PRO A 93 -2.96 -10.15 24.93
C PRO A 93 -2.24 -8.89 24.40
N ALA A 94 -1.95 -7.95 25.30
CA ALA A 94 -1.32 -6.66 24.96
C ALA A 94 0.02 -6.82 24.20
N THR A 95 0.79 -7.88 24.48
CA THR A 95 2.04 -8.20 23.80
C THR A 95 1.84 -8.60 22.34
N LEU A 96 0.71 -9.24 22.00
CA LEU A 96 0.32 -9.55 20.63
C LEU A 96 -0.12 -8.26 19.93
N GLN A 97 -1.04 -7.52 20.55
CA GLN A 97 -1.56 -6.25 20.04
C GLN A 97 -0.44 -5.27 19.66
N SER A 98 0.48 -5.02 20.60
CA SER A 98 1.63 -4.13 20.37
C SER A 98 2.56 -4.61 19.27
N SER A 99 2.83 -5.92 19.16
CA SER A 99 3.69 -6.45 18.10
C SER A 99 3.09 -6.33 16.70
N VAL A 100 1.79 -6.56 16.56
CA VAL A 100 1.09 -6.41 15.28
C VAL A 100 0.98 -4.93 14.92
N ALA A 101 0.64 -4.06 15.87
CA ALA A 101 0.60 -2.62 15.66
C ALA A 101 1.97 -2.06 15.24
N LYS A 102 3.06 -2.54 15.88
CA LYS A 102 4.43 -2.20 15.48
C LYS A 102 4.69 -2.59 14.03
N GLN A 103 4.26 -3.79 13.62
CA GLN A 103 4.49 -4.24 12.24
C GLN A 103 3.67 -3.45 11.22
N CYS A 104 2.41 -3.13 11.50
CA CYS A 104 1.58 -2.28 10.65
C CYS A 104 2.27 -0.93 10.40
N ARG A 105 2.77 -0.29 11.47
CA ARG A 105 3.49 0.99 11.39
C ARG A 105 4.79 0.87 10.59
N SER A 106 5.57 -0.17 10.84
CA SER A 106 6.84 -0.43 10.14
C SER A 106 6.62 -0.57 8.62
N GLN A 107 5.63 -1.35 8.21
CA GLN A 107 5.32 -1.56 6.81
C GLN A 107 4.79 -0.30 6.14
N ASN A 108 3.91 0.44 6.80
CA ASN A 108 3.41 1.71 6.26
C ASN A 108 4.50 2.76 6.08
N LEU A 109 5.52 2.76 6.96
CA LEU A 109 6.65 3.69 6.88
C LEU A 109 7.62 3.32 5.75
N ARG A 110 7.84 2.01 5.52
CA ARG A 110 8.72 1.49 4.47
C ARG A 110 8.04 1.42 3.09
N ARG A 111 6.75 1.77 3.03
CA ARG A 111 5.89 1.59 1.86
C ARG A 111 6.29 2.47 0.68
N GLY A 112 6.40 1.89 -0.52
CA GLY A 112 6.44 2.65 -1.79
C GLY A 112 5.03 3.04 -2.28
N ALA A 113 4.92 3.95 -3.26
CA ALA A 113 3.62 4.46 -3.73
C ALA A 113 2.62 3.38 -4.17
N LEU A 114 3.12 2.26 -4.69
CA LEU A 114 2.31 1.15 -5.22
C LEU A 114 1.99 0.04 -4.20
N HIS A 115 2.43 0.17 -2.95
CA HIS A 115 2.25 -0.86 -1.91
C HIS A 115 1.02 -0.54 -1.02
N PRO A 116 0.44 -1.54 -0.34
CA PRO A 116 -0.77 -1.39 0.45
C PRO A 116 -0.57 -0.73 1.82
N VAL A 117 -1.60 -0.02 2.29
CA VAL A 117 -1.65 0.60 3.62
C VAL A 117 -2.31 -0.33 4.62
N PHE A 118 -1.62 -0.64 5.71
CA PHE A 118 -2.12 -1.47 6.80
C PHE A 118 -2.79 -0.62 7.88
N HIS A 119 -4.05 -0.93 8.21
CA HIS A 119 -4.86 -0.25 9.23
C HIS A 119 -5.06 -1.17 10.42
N TYR A 120 -4.41 -0.86 11.53
CA TYR A 120 -4.50 -1.64 12.76
C TYR A 120 -5.78 -1.32 13.53
N ASN A 121 -6.54 -2.36 13.89
CA ASN A 121 -7.73 -2.28 14.73
C ASN A 121 -7.64 -3.30 15.86
N SER A 122 -7.68 -2.80 17.10
CA SER A 122 -7.78 -3.64 18.29
C SER A 122 -9.25 -3.85 18.64
N HIS A 123 -9.64 -5.11 18.84
CA HIS A 123 -10.99 -5.47 19.23
C HIS A 123 -10.97 -6.42 20.41
N SER A 124 -11.94 -6.23 21.30
CA SER A 124 -12.31 -7.19 22.33
C SER A 124 -13.70 -7.69 21.95
N PHE A 125 -13.79 -8.98 21.67
CA PHE A 125 -15.07 -9.62 21.38
C PHE A 125 -15.57 -10.27 22.66
N ASP A 126 -16.75 -9.86 23.11
CA ASP A 126 -17.48 -10.56 24.16
C ASP A 126 -18.30 -11.69 23.51
N LEU A 127 -18.40 -12.84 24.19
CA LEU A 127 -19.13 -14.03 23.76
C LEU A 127 -20.46 -14.15 24.51
#